data_AF-A0AAD6SWQ5-F1
#
_entry.id   AF-A0AAD6SWQ5-F1
#
_cell.length_a   1.000
_cell.length_b   1.000
_cell.length_c   1.000
_cell.angle_alpha   90.00
_cell.angle_beta   90.00
_cell.angle_gamma   90.00
#
_symmetry.space_group_name_H-M   'P 1'
#
loop_
_entity.id
_entity.type
_entity.pdbx_description
1 polymer ?
#
loop_
_entity_poly.entity_id
_entity_poly.type
_entity_poly.pdbx_seq_one_letter_code
_entity_poly.pdbx_strand_id
1 'polypeptide(L)'
;FKYLSLHYSWYARFAEKGDTAPKDIHPNKCRKAGVTRVNLTQRVPHQSADIINNPEEYVALADAFTNYFEIVRVALAVYLPKETAELQMFVEELPLGATSPSHPFAGFVVNISSCTWAHRDAKDLEFCLI
;
A
#
# COMPACT_ATOMS: atom_id res chain seq x y z
N PHE A 1 -1.80 -9.72 -26.83
CA PHE A 1 -2.74 -9.77 -25.69
C PHE A 1 -2.19 -8.88 -24.58
N LYS A 2 -3.01 -8.02 -23.98
CA LYS A 2 -2.62 -7.24 -22.80
C LYS A 2 -3.33 -7.86 -21.60
N TYR A 3 -2.57 -8.42 -20.67
CA TYR A 3 -3.11 -8.90 -19.40
C TYR A 3 -3.46 -7.68 -18.54
N LEU A 4 -4.64 -7.68 -17.93
CA LEU A 4 -5.08 -6.58 -17.08
C LEU A 4 -4.60 -6.86 -15.66
N SER A 5 -3.94 -5.87 -15.08
CA SER A 5 -3.56 -5.86 -13.67
C SER A 5 -3.96 -4.51 -13.11
N LEU A 6 -4.80 -4.52 -12.07
CA LEU A 6 -5.26 -3.33 -11.34
C LEU A 6 -4.63 -3.36 -9.96
N HIS A 7 -3.78 -2.38 -9.66
CA HIS A 7 -3.04 -2.31 -8.41
C HIS A 7 -3.71 -1.34 -7.44
N TYR A 8 -4.52 -1.85 -6.52
CA TYR A 8 -5.22 -1.04 -5.53
C TYR A 8 -4.54 -1.09 -4.18
N SER A 9 -3.48 -0.30 -4.02
CA SER A 9 -2.70 -0.29 -2.79
C SER A 9 -2.27 1.09 -2.34
N TRP A 10 -2.10 1.19 -1.03
CA TRP A 10 -1.30 2.21 -0.39
C TRP A 10 0.16 1.80 -0.39
N TYR A 11 1.06 2.71 -0.77
CA TYR A 11 2.48 2.46 -0.66
C TYR A 11 3.23 3.71 -0.18
N ALA A 12 4.22 3.49 0.67
CA ALA A 12 5.19 4.50 1.08
C ALA A 12 6.47 4.44 0.24
N ARG A 13 6.41 3.78 -0.93
CA ARG A 13 7.59 3.55 -1.77
C ARG A 13 8.09 4.87 -2.34
N PHE A 14 9.41 5.07 -2.25
CA PHE A 14 10.12 6.31 -2.61
C PHE A 14 9.85 7.51 -1.68
N ALA A 15 9.22 7.28 -0.52
CA ALA A 15 9.21 8.30 0.52
C ALA A 15 10.62 8.66 0.95
N GLU A 16 10.88 9.95 1.07
CA GLU A 16 12.13 10.45 1.64
C GLU A 16 12.20 9.99 3.10
N LYS A 17 13.30 9.33 3.47
CA LYS A 17 13.55 8.98 4.87
C LYS A 17 13.79 10.26 5.68
N GLY A 18 13.11 10.37 6.82
CA GLY A 18 13.19 11.50 7.72
C GLY A 18 14.43 11.49 8.63
N ASP A 19 15.31 10.50 8.53
CA ASP A 19 16.42 10.24 9.47
C ASP A 19 17.32 11.46 9.73
N THR A 20 17.50 12.34 8.73
CA THR A 20 18.31 13.55 8.82
C THR A 20 17.49 14.84 8.65
N ALA A 21 16.16 14.78 8.82
CA ALA A 21 15.31 15.95 8.69
C ALA A 21 15.56 16.93 9.86
N PRO A 22 15.73 18.23 9.60
CA PRO A 22 15.85 19.24 10.66
C PRO A 22 14.58 19.28 11.51
N LYS A 23 14.74 19.38 12.84
CA LYS A 23 13.60 19.36 13.78
C LYS A 23 12.85 20.69 13.87
N ASP A 24 13.52 21.77 13.49
CA ASP A 24 13.09 23.16 13.58
C ASP A 24 12.55 23.70 12.24
N ILE A 25 12.64 22.92 11.16
CA ILE A 25 12.17 23.31 9.84
C ILE A 25 10.92 22.49 9.49
N HIS A 26 9.85 23.21 9.15
CA HIS A 26 8.62 22.58 8.69
C HIS A 26 8.90 21.66 7.49
N PRO A 27 8.38 20.41 7.43
CA PRO A 27 8.69 19.46 6.36
C PRO A 27 8.53 20.04 4.94
N ASN A 28 7.46 20.79 4.67
CA ASN A 28 7.25 21.47 3.38
C ASN A 28 8.38 22.44 2.96
N LYS A 29 9.19 22.93 3.91
CA LYS A 29 10.35 23.79 3.68
C LYS A 29 11.67 23.00 3.60
N CYS A 30 11.67 21.72 3.96
CA CYS A 30 12.83 20.85 3.80
C CYS A 30 13.06 20.57 2.32
N ARG A 31 14.13 21.14 1.74
CA ARG A 31 14.60 20.83 0.39
C ARG A 31 15.97 20.19 0.47
N LYS A 32 16.16 19.10 -0.28
CA LYS A 32 17.47 18.43 -0.35
C LYS A 32 18.43 19.29 -1.17
N ALA A 33 19.60 19.59 -0.60
CA ALA A 33 20.64 20.36 -1.29
C ALA A 33 21.08 19.65 -2.58
N GLY A 34 21.26 20.42 -3.67
CA GLY A 34 21.66 19.89 -4.97
C GLY A 34 20.54 19.26 -5.81
N VAL A 35 19.28 19.28 -5.33
CA VAL A 35 18.14 18.73 -6.08
C VAL A 35 17.18 19.86 -6.48
N THR A 36 16.82 19.92 -7.75
CA THR A 36 15.93 20.96 -8.29
C THR A 36 14.45 20.68 -8.04
N ARG A 37 14.09 19.42 -7.78
CA ARG A 37 12.71 18.97 -7.51
C ARG A 37 12.70 18.06 -6.30
N VAL A 38 11.69 18.26 -5.45
CA VAL A 38 11.40 17.41 -4.30
C VAL A 38 9.95 16.98 -4.41
N ASN A 39 9.68 15.68 -4.38
CA ASN A 39 8.32 15.18 -4.46
C ASN A 39 7.68 15.15 -3.07
N LEU A 40 7.20 16.31 -2.64
CA LEU A 40 6.63 16.51 -1.32
C LEU A 40 5.45 15.57 -1.03
N THR A 41 4.66 15.22 -2.04
CA THR A 41 3.48 14.35 -1.91
C THR A 41 3.81 12.88 -1.70
N GLN A 42 5.05 12.46 -2.01
CA GLN A 42 5.49 11.07 -1.82
C GLN A 42 6.17 10.83 -0.47
N ARG A 43 6.27 11.85 0.40
CA ARG A 43 6.85 11.71 1.75
C ARG A 43 5.99 10.93 2.73
N VAL A 44 4.74 10.68 2.37
CA VAL A 44 3.76 9.92 3.13
C VAL A 44 3.28 8.73 2.29
N PRO A 45 2.75 7.66 2.92
CA PRO A 45 2.02 6.65 2.20
C PRO A 45 0.94 7.31 1.32
N HIS A 46 0.84 6.85 0.07
CA HIS A 46 -0.13 7.39 -0.86
C HIS A 46 -0.80 6.27 -1.64
N GLN A 47 -1.98 6.57 -2.14
CA GLN A 47 -2.75 5.68 -3.00
C GLN A 47 -2.05 5.50 -4.35
N SER A 48 -2.23 4.33 -4.93
CA SER A 48 -1.81 4.05 -6.29
C SER A 48 -2.52 4.93 -7.31
N ALA A 49 -1.87 5.08 -8.46
CA ALA A 49 -2.47 5.75 -9.61
C ALA A 49 -3.79 5.07 -10.02
N ASP A 50 -3.92 3.75 -9.86
CA ASP A 50 -5.14 3.03 -10.22
C ASP A 50 -6.30 3.39 -9.29
N ILE A 51 -6.08 3.57 -7.99
CA ILE A 51 -7.11 4.08 -7.06
C ILE A 51 -7.50 5.51 -7.45
N ILE A 52 -6.50 6.37 -7.70
CA ILE A 52 -6.73 7.80 -7.99
C ILE A 52 -7.52 7.96 -9.30
N ASN A 53 -7.19 7.17 -10.32
CA ASN A 53 -7.81 7.27 -11.64
C ASN A 53 -9.14 6.51 -11.75
N ASN A 54 -9.37 5.51 -10.91
CA ASN A 54 -10.56 4.62 -10.97
C ASN A 54 -11.15 4.42 -9.54
N PRO A 55 -11.58 5.50 -8.86
CA PRO A 55 -12.03 5.42 -7.47
C PRO A 55 -13.34 4.63 -7.31
N GLU A 56 -14.23 4.69 -8.31
CA GLU A 56 -15.51 3.98 -8.28
C GLU A 56 -15.29 2.47 -8.40
N GLU A 57 -14.40 2.05 -9.29
CA GLU A 57 -14.03 0.64 -9.48
C GLU A 57 -13.31 0.08 -8.25
N TYR A 58 -12.44 0.88 -7.62
CA TYR A 58 -11.80 0.51 -6.36
C TYR A 58 -12.85 0.23 -5.27
N VAL A 59 -13.82 1.13 -5.07
CA VAL A 59 -14.89 0.95 -4.08
C VAL A 59 -15.74 -0.27 -4.42
N ALA A 60 -16.19 -0.41 -5.67
CA ALA A 60 -17.03 -1.53 -6.08
C ALA A 60 -16.35 -2.89 -5.89
N LEU A 61 -15.05 -3.00 -6.18
CA LEU A 61 -14.28 -4.23 -5.97
C LEU A 61 -13.98 -4.47 -4.50
N ALA A 62 -13.66 -3.43 -3.73
CA ALA A 62 -13.48 -3.55 -2.28
C ALA A 62 -14.76 -4.08 -1.61
N ASP A 63 -15.92 -3.53 -2.00
CA ASP A 63 -17.23 -3.98 -1.51
C ASP A 63 -17.50 -5.43 -1.90
N ALA A 64 -17.27 -5.79 -3.17
CA ALA A 64 -17.48 -7.14 -3.68
C ALA A 64 -16.60 -8.19 -2.96
N PHE A 65 -15.41 -7.81 -2.52
CA PHE A 65 -14.47 -8.70 -1.83
C PHE A 65 -14.55 -8.63 -0.30
N THR A 66 -15.43 -7.81 0.28
CA THR A 66 -15.54 -7.63 1.75
C THR A 66 -15.56 -8.95 2.52
N ASN A 67 -16.43 -9.88 2.14
CA ASN A 67 -16.55 -11.17 2.83
C ASN A 67 -15.28 -12.01 2.70
N TYR A 68 -14.63 -11.96 1.54
CA TYR A 68 -13.37 -12.68 1.32
C TYR A 68 -12.24 -12.08 2.17
N PHE A 69 -12.10 -10.75 2.19
CA PHE A 69 -11.11 -10.07 3.01
C PHE A 69 -11.30 -10.37 4.50
N GLU A 70 -12.54 -10.44 4.98
CA GLU A 70 -12.81 -10.78 6.38
C GLU A 70 -12.39 -12.23 6.71
N ILE A 71 -12.67 -13.19 5.83
CA ILE A 71 -12.21 -14.58 6.01
C ILE A 71 -10.68 -14.64 6.05
N VAL A 72 -10.01 -13.94 5.13
CA VAL A 72 -8.55 -13.85 5.08
C VAL A 72 -8.01 -13.24 6.37
N ARG A 73 -8.57 -12.11 6.83
CA ARG A 73 -8.15 -11.43 8.04
C ARG A 73 -8.24 -12.34 9.27
N VAL A 74 -9.34 -13.06 9.43
CA VAL A 74 -9.54 -14.01 10.52
C VAL A 74 -8.54 -15.17 10.43
N ALA A 75 -8.35 -15.74 9.24
CA ALA A 75 -7.40 -16.82 9.04
C ALA A 75 -5.96 -16.39 9.37
N LEU A 76 -5.54 -15.21 8.91
CA LEU A 76 -4.19 -14.67 9.18
C LEU A 76 -3.98 -14.41 10.66
N ALA A 77 -4.97 -13.86 11.36
CA ALA A 77 -4.87 -13.66 12.81
C ALA A 77 -4.72 -14.97 13.60
N VAL A 78 -5.26 -16.09 13.08
CA VAL A 78 -5.14 -17.41 13.71
C VAL A 78 -3.82 -18.08 13.37
N TYR A 79 -3.44 -18.08 12.10
CA TYR A 79 -2.32 -18.90 11.61
C TYR A 79 -0.98 -18.15 11.55
N LEU A 80 -1.00 -16.83 11.39
CA LEU A 80 0.18 -15.95 11.26
C LEU A 80 0.01 -14.69 12.13
N PRO A 81 -0.21 -14.83 13.45
CA PRO A 81 -0.53 -13.69 14.32
C PRO A 81 0.61 -12.67 14.40
N LYS A 82 1.87 -13.13 14.34
CA LYS A 82 3.03 -12.25 14.45
C LYS A 82 3.18 -11.39 13.20
N GLU A 83 3.17 -12.02 12.04
CA GLU A 83 3.30 -11.36 10.73
C GLU A 83 2.09 -10.44 10.48
N THR A 84 0.90 -10.87 10.91
CA THR A 84 -0.30 -10.03 10.90
C THR A 84 -0.09 -8.75 11.70
N ALA A 85 0.41 -8.85 12.94
CA ALA A 85 0.66 -7.66 13.77
C ALA A 85 1.69 -6.71 13.14
N GLU A 86 2.76 -7.24 12.55
CA GLU A 86 3.78 -6.42 11.86
C GLU A 86 3.21 -5.68 10.64
N LEU A 87 2.35 -6.33 9.85
CA LEU A 87 1.66 -5.69 8.72
C LEU A 87 0.65 -4.62 9.18
N GLN A 88 -0.09 -4.88 10.27
CA GLN A 88 -1.08 -3.95 10.83
C GLN A 88 -0.46 -2.62 11.24
N MET A 89 0.72 -2.64 11.87
CA MET A 89 1.42 -1.41 12.30
C MET A 89 1.57 -0.38 11.16
N PHE A 90 1.75 -0.84 9.92
CA PHE A 90 1.84 0.06 8.77
C PHE A 90 0.47 0.56 8.30
N VAL A 91 -0.53 -0.31 8.30
CA VAL A 91 -1.88 -0.02 7.77
C VAL A 91 -2.68 0.85 8.74
N GLU A 92 -2.48 0.70 10.04
CA GLU A 92 -3.14 1.51 11.08
C GLU A 92 -2.65 2.97 11.11
N GLU A 93 -1.44 3.22 10.59
CA GLU A 93 -0.82 4.55 10.52
C GLU A 93 -0.96 5.20 9.13
N LEU A 94 -1.92 4.74 8.32
CA LEU A 94 -2.19 5.37 7.03
C LEU A 94 -2.70 6.81 7.20
N PRO A 95 -2.33 7.74 6.29
CA PRO A 95 -2.68 9.14 6.44
C PRO A 95 -4.18 9.39 6.55
N LEU A 96 -4.54 10.39 7.35
CA LEU A 96 -5.92 10.85 7.54
C LEU A 96 -6.88 9.78 8.10
N GLY A 97 -6.35 8.77 8.79
CA GLY A 97 -7.15 7.67 9.33
C GLY A 97 -7.74 6.77 8.25
N ALA A 98 -7.13 6.75 7.06
CA ALA A 98 -7.52 5.84 6.00
C ALA A 98 -7.32 4.39 6.43
N THR A 99 -8.17 3.50 5.91
CA THR A 99 -8.05 2.06 6.13
C THR A 99 -7.94 1.34 4.80
N SER A 100 -7.25 0.19 4.83
CA SER A 100 -7.23 -0.71 3.68
C SER A 100 -8.36 -1.73 3.79
N PRO A 101 -9.17 -1.95 2.73
CA PRO A 101 -10.25 -2.93 2.75
C PRO A 101 -9.73 -4.37 2.90
N SER A 102 -8.47 -4.62 2.52
CA SER A 102 -7.82 -5.92 2.60
C SER A 102 -6.91 -6.05 3.84
N HIS A 103 -7.25 -5.37 4.93
CA HIS A 103 -6.51 -5.43 6.20
C HIS A 103 -6.22 -6.90 6.62
N PRO A 104 -4.97 -7.25 7.00
CA PRO A 104 -3.85 -6.39 7.38
C PRO A 104 -2.96 -5.91 6.22
N PHE A 105 -3.31 -6.20 4.96
CA PHE A 105 -2.52 -5.73 3.82
C PHE A 105 -2.83 -4.28 3.47
N ALA A 106 -1.84 -3.54 2.96
CA ALA A 106 -2.00 -2.16 2.51
C ALA A 106 -2.79 -2.02 1.20
N GLY A 107 -3.22 -3.13 0.59
CA GLY A 107 -4.06 -3.15 -0.60
C GLY A 107 -4.17 -4.53 -1.23
N PHE A 108 -4.77 -4.58 -2.42
CA PHE A 108 -5.00 -5.78 -3.20
C PHE A 108 -4.73 -5.54 -4.69
N VAL A 109 -4.51 -6.61 -5.45
CA VAL A 109 -4.27 -6.56 -6.90
C VAL A 109 -5.25 -7.49 -7.60
N VAL A 110 -5.91 -6.99 -8.64
CA VAL A 110 -6.80 -7.81 -9.49
C VAL A 110 -6.12 -8.10 -10.80
N ASN A 111 -5.82 -9.37 -11.04
CA ASN A 111 -5.19 -9.86 -12.25
C ASN A 111 -6.20 -10.62 -13.12
N ILE A 112 -6.53 -10.11 -14.30
CA ILE A 112 -7.46 -10.75 -15.23
C ILE A 112 -6.69 -11.32 -16.42
N SER A 113 -6.92 -12.61 -16.67
CA SER A 113 -6.26 -13.40 -17.70
C SER A 113 -4.74 -13.46 -17.55
N SER A 114 -4.19 -13.31 -16.34
CA SER A 114 -2.74 -13.18 -16.14
C SER A 114 -1.96 -14.46 -16.42
N CYS A 115 -0.70 -14.28 -16.83
CA CYS A 115 0.33 -15.31 -16.82
C CYS A 115 1.61 -14.66 -16.29
N THR A 116 2.05 -15.07 -15.10
CA THR A 116 3.26 -14.54 -14.46
C THR A 116 4.32 -15.63 -14.39
N TRP A 117 5.59 -15.24 -14.55
CA TRP A 117 6.70 -16.13 -14.24
C TRP A 117 6.81 -16.32 -12.73
N ALA A 118 7.40 -17.43 -12.29
CA ALA A 118 7.75 -17.61 -10.88
C ALA A 118 8.66 -16.45 -10.44
N HIS A 119 8.19 -15.65 -9.48
CA HIS A 119 8.93 -14.54 -8.92
C HIS A 119 8.59 -14.36 -7.44
N ARG A 120 9.40 -13.57 -6.75
CA ARG A 120 9.10 -13.05 -5.43
C ARG A 120 8.76 -11.58 -5.56
N ASP A 121 7.71 -11.14 -4.87
CA ASP A 121 7.44 -9.72 -4.67
C ASP A 121 8.48 -9.16 -3.70
N ALA A 122 9.66 -8.82 -4.22
CA ALA A 122 10.83 -8.39 -3.45
C ALA A 122 10.63 -7.08 -2.67
N LYS A 123 9.43 -6.51 -2.71
CA LYS A 123 9.10 -5.21 -2.14
C LYS A 123 7.93 -5.27 -1.16
N ASP A 124 7.45 -6.48 -0.85
CA ASP A 124 6.55 -6.72 0.25
C ASP A 124 7.35 -6.85 1.55
N LEU A 125 6.73 -6.47 2.67
CA LEU A 125 7.41 -6.46 3.97
C LEU A 125 7.67 -7.88 4.46
N GLU A 126 6.67 -8.76 4.37
CA GLU A 126 6.74 -10.14 4.86
C GLU A 126 6.22 -11.13 3.81
N PHE A 127 4.90 -11.12 3.58
CA PHE A 127 4.23 -12.03 2.65
C PHE A 127 3.11 -11.32 1.89
N CYS A 128 2.75 -11.89 0.74
CA CYS A 128 1.52 -11.60 0.04
C CYS A 128 0.62 -12.85 0.04
N LEU A 129 -0.68 -12.65 -0.16
CA LEU A 129 -1.64 -13.73 -0.35
C LEU A 129 -2.19 -13.66 -1.78
N ILE A 130 -2.26 -14.82 -2.43
CA ILE A 130 -2.83 -14.99 -3.79
C ILE A 130 -4.17 -15.70 -3.67
#